data_AF-A0A973FRZ8-F1
#
_entry.id   AF-A0A973FRZ8-F1
#
_cell.length_a   1.000
_cell.length_b   1.000
_cell.length_c   1.000
_cell.angle_alpha   90.00
_cell.angle_beta   90.00
_cell.angle_gamma   90.00
#
_symmetry.space_group_name_H-M   'P 1'
#
loop_
_entity.id
_entity.type
_entity.pdbx_description
1 polymer ?
#
loop_
_entity_poly.entity_id
_entity_poly.type
_entity_poly.pdbx_seq_one_letter_code
_entity_poly.pdbx_strand_id
1 'polypeptide(L)'
;SEATVREALSEIAGADDEGEQTRRRGLVLAMLTKLKQICNHPAHFLKDGSPLDERSGKLARLDEMLEEVVAANDRALIFTQFAEMGGLLQAHLSERLASEVLFLYGGTPARARDGLVRRFQAPEGPPIFILSLKAGGVGLNLTRASHVFHFDRWWNPAVEDQATDRAFRIGQTHNVQVHKFVCGGTLEEKIDEMIEGKRALAAQVLGAGEAWLTELSTDQLRDLVALRRDAEG
;
A
#
# COMPACT_ATOMS: atom_id res chain seq x y z
N SER A 1 13.02 -3.34 14.54
CA SER A 1 11.54 -3.18 14.58
C SER A 1 11.02 -3.18 16.01
N GLU A 2 11.39 -4.15 16.85
CA GLU A 2 10.85 -4.32 18.22
C GLU A 2 11.13 -3.13 19.17
N ALA A 3 12.34 -2.57 19.12
CA ALA A 3 12.68 -1.37 19.91
C ALA A 3 11.79 -0.17 19.54
N THR A 4 11.57 0.07 18.24
CA THR A 4 10.70 1.14 17.73
C THR A 4 9.25 0.96 18.17
N VAL A 5 8.75 -0.28 18.19
CA VAL A 5 7.40 -0.60 18.67
C VAL A 5 7.28 -0.35 20.17
N ARG A 6 8.25 -0.82 20.95
CA ARG A 6 8.25 -0.66 22.41
C ARG A 6 8.28 0.80 22.84
N GLU A 7 9.14 1.60 22.21
CA GLU A 7 9.23 3.04 22.45
C GLU A 7 7.90 3.73 22.13
N ALA A 8 7.33 3.47 20.94
CA ALA A 8 6.05 4.05 20.55
C ALA A 8 4.91 3.69 21.50
N LEU A 9 4.82 2.42 21.94
CA LEU A 9 3.81 1.98 22.91
C LEU A 9 3.98 2.66 24.28
N SER A 10 5.22 2.92 24.69
CA SER A 10 5.50 3.66 25.94
C SER A 10 5.05 5.12 25.85
N GLU A 11 5.31 5.79 24.72
CA GLU A 11 4.86 7.16 24.50
C GLU A 11 3.33 7.26 24.42
N ILE A 12 2.68 6.28 23.77
CA ILE A 12 1.23 6.20 23.69
C ILE A 12 0.61 6.03 25.08
N ALA A 13 1.18 5.15 25.91
CA ALA A 13 0.72 4.95 27.29
C ALA A 13 0.85 6.24 28.12
N GLY A 14 2.00 6.93 28.04
CA GLY A 14 2.19 8.19 28.76
C GLY A 14 1.21 9.29 28.33
N ALA A 15 0.91 9.40 27.04
CA ALA A 15 -0.10 10.36 26.56
C ALA A 15 -1.53 10.01 27.02
N ASP A 16 -1.82 8.73 27.22
CA ASP A 16 -3.12 8.26 27.76
C ASP A 16 -3.23 8.61 29.26
N ASP A 17 -2.18 8.37 30.03
CA ASP A 17 -2.10 8.71 31.46
C ASP A 17 -2.22 10.22 31.72
N GLU A 18 -1.69 11.04 30.81
CA GLU A 18 -1.77 12.51 30.82
C GLU A 18 -3.12 13.05 30.31
N GLY A 19 -4.00 12.20 29.76
CA GLY A 19 -5.28 12.60 29.17
C GLY A 19 -5.17 13.37 27.85
N GLU A 20 -4.02 13.28 27.16
CA GLU A 20 -3.71 14.02 25.93
C GLU A 20 -4.19 13.29 24.67
N GLN A 21 -5.50 13.15 24.49
CA GLN A 21 -6.09 12.33 23.42
C GLN A 21 -5.60 12.68 22.00
N THR A 22 -5.40 13.96 21.71
CA THR A 22 -4.88 14.41 20.41
C THR A 22 -3.46 13.93 20.16
N ARG A 23 -2.58 14.03 21.17
CA ARG A 23 -1.19 13.55 21.09
C ARG A 23 -1.17 12.03 20.94
N ARG A 24 -1.98 11.32 21.74
CA ARG A 24 -2.13 9.86 21.66
C ARG A 24 -2.50 9.41 20.25
N ARG A 25 -3.53 10.01 19.64
CA ARG A 25 -3.94 9.70 18.25
C ARG A 25 -2.80 9.94 17.26
N GLY A 26 -2.05 11.03 17.41
CA GLY A 26 -0.88 11.33 16.58
C GLY A 26 0.23 10.27 16.70
N LEU A 27 0.52 9.83 17.92
CA LEU A 27 1.53 8.79 18.20
C LEU A 27 1.13 7.42 17.60
N VAL A 28 -0.14 7.04 17.73
CA VAL A 28 -0.67 5.80 17.12
C VAL A 28 -0.51 5.84 15.61
N LEU A 29 -0.92 6.93 14.95
CA LEU A 29 -0.78 7.09 13.50
C LEU A 29 0.70 7.07 13.07
N ALA A 30 1.59 7.70 13.83
CA ALA A 30 3.03 7.68 13.55
C ALA A 30 3.62 6.27 13.66
N MET A 31 3.27 5.52 14.70
CA MET A 31 3.69 4.11 14.86
C MET A 31 3.21 3.25 13.69
N LEU A 32 1.91 3.32 13.39
CA LEU A 32 1.27 2.58 12.31
C LEU A 32 1.90 2.90 10.94
N THR A 33 2.22 4.18 10.69
CA THR A 33 2.93 4.61 9.48
C THR A 33 4.30 3.95 9.39
N LYS A 34 5.12 4.02 10.46
CA LYS A 34 6.46 3.42 10.47
C LYS A 34 6.39 1.91 10.20
N LEU A 35 5.43 1.20 10.81
CA LEU A 35 5.27 -0.23 10.62
C LEU A 35 4.84 -0.59 9.18
N LYS A 36 3.93 0.17 8.57
CA LYS A 36 3.60 0.05 7.14
C LYS A 36 4.85 0.20 6.26
N GLN A 37 5.70 1.19 6.54
CA GLN A 37 6.94 1.39 5.78
C GLN A 37 7.88 0.20 5.90
N ILE A 38 8.05 -0.35 7.11
CA ILE A 38 8.85 -1.55 7.36
C ILE A 38 8.29 -2.76 6.60
N CYS A 39 6.97 -2.97 6.61
CA CYS A 39 6.32 -4.07 5.90
C CYS A 39 6.46 -3.95 4.37
N ASN A 40 6.53 -2.72 3.85
CA ASN A 40 6.80 -2.48 2.44
C ASN A 40 8.24 -2.79 2.06
N HIS A 41 9.18 -2.12 2.71
CA HIS A 41 10.60 -2.29 2.46
C HIS A 41 11.45 -1.62 3.55
N PRO A 42 12.53 -2.25 4.06
CA PRO A 42 13.44 -1.61 5.02
C PRO A 42 13.98 -0.24 4.56
N ALA A 43 14.40 -0.12 3.30
CA ALA A 43 14.86 1.15 2.71
C ALA A 43 13.79 2.26 2.70
N HIS A 44 12.49 1.91 2.64
CA HIS A 44 11.41 2.89 2.73
C HIS A 44 11.30 3.48 4.14
N PHE A 45 11.57 2.68 5.17
CA PHE A 45 11.63 3.15 6.55
C PHE A 45 12.94 3.89 6.86
N LEU A 46 14.09 3.34 6.45
CA LEU A 46 15.43 3.86 6.79
C LEU A 46 15.81 5.11 6.00
N LYS A 47 15.34 5.24 4.75
CA LYS A 47 15.65 6.36 3.85
C LYS A 47 17.15 6.62 3.67
N ASP A 48 17.93 5.55 3.67
CA ASP A 48 19.39 5.56 3.69
C ASP A 48 20.03 5.30 2.32
N GLY A 49 19.22 5.12 1.27
CA GLY A 49 19.70 4.78 -0.07
C GLY A 49 20.21 3.35 -0.20
N SER A 50 19.92 2.49 0.76
CA SER A 50 20.32 1.08 0.70
C SER A 50 19.64 0.32 -0.46
N PRO A 51 20.30 -0.70 -1.03
CA PRO A 51 19.73 -1.51 -2.12
C PRO A 51 18.38 -2.14 -1.77
N LEU A 52 17.55 -2.37 -2.78
CA LEU A 52 16.21 -2.94 -2.61
C LEU A 52 16.18 -4.48 -2.68
N ASP A 53 17.16 -5.09 -3.34
CA ASP A 53 17.15 -6.54 -3.58
C ASP A 53 17.15 -7.35 -2.29
N GLU A 54 16.38 -8.45 -2.29
CA GLU A 54 16.35 -9.50 -1.26
C GLU A 54 16.02 -9.04 0.17
N ARG A 55 15.46 -7.84 0.34
CA ARG A 55 15.18 -7.25 1.66
C ARG A 55 13.70 -7.09 2.00
N SER A 56 12.81 -7.44 1.06
CA SER A 56 11.37 -7.42 1.27
C SER A 56 10.69 -8.58 0.54
N GLY A 57 9.97 -9.42 1.29
CA GLY A 57 9.15 -10.48 0.71
C GLY A 57 8.05 -9.96 -0.21
N LYS A 58 7.51 -8.77 0.07
CA LYS A 58 6.55 -8.11 -0.84
C LYS A 58 7.20 -7.72 -2.16
N LEU A 59 8.41 -7.17 -2.12
CA LEU A 59 9.10 -6.79 -3.36
C LEU A 59 9.48 -8.02 -4.18
N ALA A 60 10.02 -9.06 -3.54
CA ALA A 60 10.33 -10.32 -4.21
C ALA A 60 9.10 -10.93 -4.89
N ARG A 61 7.96 -10.97 -4.17
CA ARG A 61 6.71 -11.49 -4.75
C ARG A 61 6.16 -10.61 -5.87
N LEU A 62 6.31 -9.28 -5.77
CA LEU A 62 5.93 -8.36 -6.83
C LEU A 62 6.76 -8.64 -8.09
N ASP A 63 8.07 -8.77 -7.95
CA ASP A 63 9.00 -9.03 -9.04
C ASP A 63 8.62 -10.31 -9.80
N GLU A 64 8.43 -11.43 -9.08
CA GLU A 64 7.99 -12.70 -9.66
C GLU A 64 6.71 -12.57 -10.49
N MET A 65 5.69 -11.92 -9.92
CA MET A 65 4.38 -11.78 -10.58
C MET A 65 4.45 -10.82 -11.77
N LEU A 66 5.28 -9.77 -11.70
CA LEU A 66 5.43 -8.81 -12.79
C LEU A 66 6.23 -9.39 -13.96
N GLU A 67 7.20 -10.26 -13.71
CA GLU A 67 7.88 -11.00 -14.76
C GLU A 67 6.90 -11.85 -15.58
N GLU A 68 5.97 -12.56 -14.91
CA GLU A 68 4.91 -13.32 -15.58
C GLU A 68 3.96 -12.42 -16.39
N VAL A 69 3.52 -11.30 -15.80
CA VAL A 69 2.64 -10.33 -16.47
C VAL A 69 3.29 -9.75 -17.73
N VAL A 70 4.55 -9.33 -17.63
CA VAL A 70 5.28 -8.76 -18.77
C VAL A 70 5.56 -9.83 -19.84
N ALA A 71 5.90 -11.06 -19.45
CA ALA A 71 6.11 -12.17 -20.37
C ALA A 71 4.83 -12.55 -21.15
N ALA A 72 3.66 -12.38 -20.52
CA ALA A 72 2.36 -12.54 -21.17
C ALA A 72 1.94 -11.34 -22.05
N ASN A 73 2.78 -10.29 -22.15
CA ASN A 73 2.47 -9.01 -22.80
C ASN A 73 1.22 -8.33 -22.20
N ASP A 74 0.96 -8.58 -20.92
CA ASP A 74 -0.09 -7.96 -20.12
C ASP A 74 0.41 -6.67 -19.46
N ARG A 75 -0.51 -5.92 -18.82
CA ARG A 75 -0.16 -4.66 -18.14
C ARG A 75 -0.69 -4.60 -16.72
N ALA A 76 0.11 -3.97 -15.87
CA ALA A 76 -0.17 -3.86 -14.45
C ALA A 76 -0.26 -2.40 -13.97
N LEU A 77 -1.23 -2.17 -13.08
CA LEU A 77 -1.22 -1.02 -12.18
C LEU A 77 -0.66 -1.45 -10.83
N ILE A 78 0.15 -0.60 -10.22
CA ILE A 78 0.68 -0.82 -8.87
C ILE A 78 0.28 0.37 -8.01
N PHE A 79 -0.52 0.10 -6.98
CA PHE A 79 -1.00 1.09 -6.04
C PHE A 79 -0.18 1.03 -4.75
N THR A 80 0.24 2.21 -4.27
CA THR A 80 0.88 2.40 -2.96
C THR A 80 0.36 3.68 -2.30
N GLN A 81 0.26 3.72 -0.98
CA GLN A 81 -0.08 4.94 -0.25
C GLN A 81 1.07 5.95 -0.19
N PHE A 82 2.30 5.50 -0.48
CA PHE A 82 3.52 6.25 -0.25
C PHE A 82 4.19 6.63 -1.55
N ALA A 83 4.25 7.94 -1.84
CA ALA A 83 4.95 8.43 -3.03
C ALA A 83 6.45 8.07 -2.99
N GLU A 84 7.06 8.05 -1.80
CA GLU A 84 8.45 7.63 -1.61
C GLU A 84 8.64 6.16 -2.05
N MET A 85 7.78 5.25 -1.62
CA MET A 85 7.81 3.86 -2.07
C MET A 85 7.55 3.74 -3.58
N GLY A 86 6.63 4.54 -4.12
CA GLY A 86 6.39 4.57 -5.57
C GLY A 86 7.63 4.96 -6.38
N GLY A 87 8.44 5.90 -5.88
CA GLY A 87 9.73 6.24 -6.48
C GLY A 87 10.75 5.12 -6.39
N LEU A 88 10.84 4.43 -5.24
CA LEU A 88 11.70 3.26 -5.07
C LEU A 88 11.32 2.12 -6.04
N LEU A 89 10.02 1.81 -6.12
CA LEU A 89 9.49 0.81 -7.06
C LEU A 89 9.76 1.20 -8.51
N GLN A 90 9.60 2.47 -8.86
CA GLN A 90 9.83 2.94 -10.23
C GLN A 90 11.29 2.70 -10.66
N ALA A 91 12.26 3.07 -9.81
CA ALA A 91 13.67 2.88 -10.10
C ALA A 91 14.00 1.37 -10.24
N HIS A 92 13.59 0.58 -9.24
CA HIS A 92 13.80 -0.87 -9.20
C HIS A 92 13.25 -1.58 -10.44
N LEU A 93 11.96 -1.37 -10.72
CA LEU A 93 11.27 -2.09 -11.79
C LEU A 93 11.72 -1.64 -13.18
N SER A 94 12.14 -0.37 -13.34
CA SER A 94 12.68 0.10 -14.62
C SER A 94 13.99 -0.60 -14.96
N GLU A 95 14.86 -0.79 -13.96
CA GLU A 95 16.12 -1.51 -14.11
C GLU A 95 15.88 -3.01 -14.33
N ARG A 96 15.10 -3.64 -13.44
CA ARG A 96 14.84 -5.08 -13.47
C ARG A 96 14.17 -5.55 -14.76
N LEU A 97 13.18 -4.81 -15.24
CA LEU A 97 12.41 -5.18 -16.44
C LEU A 97 13.00 -4.61 -17.73
N ALA A 98 14.09 -3.83 -17.63
CA ALA A 98 14.67 -3.08 -18.75
C ALA A 98 13.61 -2.32 -19.58
N SER A 99 12.63 -1.73 -18.89
CA SER A 99 11.45 -1.12 -19.51
C SER A 99 11.05 0.17 -18.80
N GLU A 100 10.35 1.06 -19.51
CA GLU A 100 9.80 2.27 -18.90
C GLU A 100 8.77 1.88 -17.83
N VAL A 101 8.84 2.52 -16.65
CA VAL A 101 7.81 2.42 -15.62
C VAL A 101 7.24 3.79 -15.35
N LEU A 102 5.93 3.94 -15.58
CA LEU A 102 5.24 5.21 -15.36
C LEU A 102 4.94 5.38 -13.87
N PHE A 103 4.96 6.63 -13.39
CA PHE A 103 4.62 6.94 -12.02
C PHE A 103 3.77 8.21 -11.90
N LEU A 104 2.60 8.09 -11.25
CA LEU A 104 1.69 9.19 -10.96
C LEU A 104 1.51 9.35 -9.45
N TYR A 105 1.84 10.54 -8.94
CA TYR A 105 1.72 10.87 -7.52
C TYR A 105 1.21 12.30 -7.30
N GLY A 106 0.98 12.67 -6.05
CA GLY A 106 0.43 13.99 -5.69
C GLY A 106 1.25 15.17 -6.21
N GLY A 107 2.57 15.01 -6.33
CA GLY A 107 3.48 16.02 -6.87
C GLY A 107 3.54 16.08 -8.40
N THR A 108 2.90 15.16 -9.12
CA THR A 108 2.88 15.20 -10.59
C THR A 108 2.07 16.43 -11.07
N PRO A 109 2.66 17.32 -11.89
CA PRO A 109 1.97 18.51 -12.41
C PRO A 109 0.68 18.15 -13.14
N ALA A 110 -0.41 18.90 -12.91
CA ALA A 110 -1.72 18.62 -13.49
C ALA A 110 -1.66 18.42 -15.03
N ARG A 111 -0.92 19.29 -15.73
CA ARG A 111 -0.72 19.23 -17.19
C ARG A 111 -0.05 17.94 -17.70
N ALA A 112 0.68 17.23 -16.85
CA ALA A 112 1.41 16.02 -17.23
C ALA A 112 0.60 14.73 -16.98
N ARG A 113 -0.44 14.78 -16.13
CA ARG A 113 -1.20 13.60 -15.69
C ARG A 113 -1.88 12.91 -16.87
N ASP A 114 -2.56 13.67 -17.72
CA ASP A 114 -3.23 13.13 -18.90
C ASP A 114 -2.25 12.52 -19.90
N GLY A 115 -1.02 13.08 -19.98
CA GLY A 115 0.05 12.54 -20.80
C GLY A 115 0.48 11.13 -20.36
N LEU A 116 0.66 10.92 -19.06
CA LEU A 116 1.00 9.61 -18.49
C LEU A 116 -0.11 8.58 -18.75
N VAL A 117 -1.37 8.97 -18.55
CA VAL A 117 -2.52 8.10 -18.84
C VAL A 117 -2.56 7.72 -20.32
N ARG A 118 -2.40 8.69 -21.23
CA ARG A 118 -2.36 8.42 -22.68
C ARG A 118 -1.18 7.51 -23.04
N ARG A 119 -0.01 7.71 -22.43
CA ARG A 119 1.19 6.90 -22.65
C ARG A 119 0.96 5.45 -22.22
N PHE A 120 0.36 5.22 -21.05
CA PHE A 120 -0.01 3.89 -20.58
C PHE A 120 -1.06 3.22 -21.47
N GLN A 121 -2.01 3.99 -22.00
CA GLN A 121 -3.12 3.45 -22.80
C GLN A 121 -2.72 3.13 -24.26
N ALA A 122 -1.60 3.67 -24.74
CA ALA A 122 -1.13 3.49 -26.11
C ALA A 122 -0.76 2.02 -26.42
N PRO A 123 -0.92 1.55 -27.68
CA PRO A 123 -0.53 0.18 -28.06
C PRO A 123 0.91 -0.20 -27.68
N GLU A 124 1.87 0.70 -27.88
CA GLU A 124 3.28 0.54 -27.48
C GLU A 124 3.60 1.22 -26.15
N GLY A 125 2.58 1.34 -25.28
CA GLY A 125 2.68 1.92 -23.95
C GLY A 125 3.48 1.04 -22.98
N PRO A 126 4.04 1.62 -21.91
CA PRO A 126 4.80 0.87 -20.92
C PRO A 126 3.92 -0.16 -20.20
N PRO A 127 4.49 -1.31 -19.80
CA PRO A 127 3.71 -2.39 -19.19
C PRO A 127 3.27 -2.07 -17.76
N ILE A 128 4.01 -1.20 -17.05
CA ILE A 128 3.79 -0.91 -15.63
C ILE A 128 3.46 0.57 -15.41
N PHE A 129 2.43 0.81 -14.60
CA PHE A 129 2.08 2.15 -14.12
C PHE A 129 1.82 2.15 -12.62
N ILE A 130 2.68 2.86 -11.88
CA ILE A 130 2.59 3.05 -10.44
C ILE A 130 1.73 4.28 -10.12
N LEU A 131 0.86 4.15 -9.12
CA LEU A 131 -0.02 5.22 -8.64
C LEU A 131 0.05 5.36 -7.12
N SER A 132 0.32 6.57 -6.64
CA SER A 132 0.15 6.89 -5.23
C SER A 132 -1.12 7.72 -4.97
N LEU A 133 -2.15 7.10 -4.39
CA LEU A 133 -3.51 7.62 -4.33
C LEU A 133 -3.81 8.53 -3.12
N LYS A 134 -2.96 9.54 -2.87
CA LYS A 134 -3.49 10.83 -2.39
C LYS A 134 -4.04 11.68 -3.56
N ALA A 135 -3.92 11.21 -4.79
CA ALA A 135 -4.45 11.84 -6.02
C ALA A 135 -5.95 11.57 -6.25
N GLY A 136 -6.78 11.70 -5.19
CA GLY A 136 -8.22 11.40 -5.20
C GLY A 136 -9.07 12.18 -6.21
N GLY A 137 -8.53 13.24 -6.84
CA GLY A 137 -9.29 14.14 -7.72
C GLY A 137 -9.23 13.87 -9.23
N VAL A 138 -8.55 12.83 -9.72
CA VAL A 138 -8.44 12.58 -11.16
C VAL A 138 -9.20 11.31 -11.55
N GLY A 139 -10.22 11.45 -12.39
CA GLY A 139 -10.93 10.33 -13.01
C GLY A 139 -10.05 9.66 -14.07
N LEU A 140 -9.07 8.87 -13.63
CA LEU A 140 -8.15 8.16 -14.51
C LEU A 140 -8.89 7.02 -15.22
N ASN A 141 -8.70 6.89 -16.53
CA ASN A 141 -9.22 5.78 -17.33
C ASN A 141 -8.04 4.87 -17.70
N LEU A 142 -7.88 3.73 -17.03
CA LEU A 142 -6.68 2.87 -17.11
C LEU A 142 -7.00 1.45 -17.61
N THR A 143 -7.85 1.37 -18.62
CA THR A 143 -8.45 0.11 -19.10
C THR A 143 -7.51 -0.86 -19.82
N ARG A 144 -6.26 -0.48 -20.10
CA ARG A 144 -5.24 -1.38 -20.64
C ARG A 144 -4.66 -2.34 -19.60
N ALA A 145 -4.89 -2.09 -18.31
CA ALA A 145 -4.42 -2.98 -17.27
C ALA A 145 -5.30 -4.22 -17.16
N SER A 146 -4.66 -5.39 -17.15
CA SER A 146 -5.25 -6.69 -16.84
C SER A 146 -4.89 -7.15 -15.42
N HIS A 147 -3.93 -6.48 -14.77
CA HIS A 147 -3.51 -6.74 -13.40
C HIS A 147 -3.51 -5.47 -12.55
N VAL A 148 -3.92 -5.59 -11.30
CA VAL A 148 -3.89 -4.53 -10.29
C VAL A 148 -3.22 -5.07 -9.04
N PHE A 149 -2.14 -4.44 -8.60
CA PHE A 149 -1.41 -4.78 -7.39
C PHE A 149 -1.61 -3.67 -6.35
N HIS A 150 -2.12 -4.02 -5.18
CA HIS A 150 -2.10 -3.17 -3.99
C HIS A 150 -0.88 -3.56 -3.15
N PHE A 151 0.20 -2.79 -3.29
CA PHE A 151 1.48 -3.10 -2.65
C PHE A 151 1.42 -2.90 -1.12
N ASP A 152 0.64 -1.92 -0.69
CA ASP A 152 0.28 -1.72 0.72
C ASP A 152 -1.22 -1.52 0.89
N ARG A 153 -1.75 -1.99 2.02
CA ARG A 153 -3.20 -2.04 2.27
C ARG A 153 -3.73 -0.71 2.74
N TRP A 154 -4.84 -0.29 2.12
CA TRP A 154 -5.75 0.68 2.72
C TRP A 154 -6.59 -0.03 3.76
N TRP A 155 -6.58 0.46 5.00
CA TRP A 155 -7.42 -0.12 6.05
C TRP A 155 -8.89 0.30 5.95
N ASN A 156 -9.22 1.14 4.95
CA ASN A 156 -10.58 1.42 4.51
C ASN A 156 -10.83 0.71 3.18
N PRO A 157 -11.61 -0.39 3.17
CA PRO A 157 -11.97 -1.12 1.95
C PRO A 157 -12.54 -0.23 0.84
N ALA A 158 -13.35 0.77 1.18
CA ALA A 158 -13.98 1.65 0.19
C ALA A 158 -12.95 2.47 -0.61
N VAL A 159 -11.80 2.81 -0.02
CA VAL A 159 -10.73 3.53 -0.72
C VAL A 159 -10.00 2.59 -1.68
N GLU A 160 -9.78 1.35 -1.27
CA GLU A 160 -9.14 0.31 -2.08
C GLU A 160 -10.05 -0.12 -3.25
N ASP A 161 -11.34 -0.28 -2.98
CA ASP A 161 -12.36 -0.61 -3.99
C ASP A 161 -12.46 0.55 -4.99
N GLN A 162 -12.51 1.81 -4.53
CA GLN A 162 -12.47 2.97 -5.42
C GLN A 162 -11.17 3.05 -6.25
N ALA A 163 -10.02 2.70 -5.67
CA ALA A 163 -8.75 2.64 -6.38
C ALA A 163 -8.79 1.60 -7.51
N THR A 164 -9.36 0.43 -7.19
CA THR A 164 -9.53 -0.72 -8.08
C THR A 164 -10.54 -0.41 -9.18
N ASP A 165 -11.67 0.21 -8.86
CA ASP A 165 -12.72 0.66 -9.79
C ASP A 165 -12.21 1.62 -10.87
N ARG A 166 -11.07 2.30 -10.66
CA ARG A 166 -10.44 3.12 -11.71
C ARG A 166 -9.78 2.28 -12.81
N ALA A 167 -9.41 1.03 -12.50
CA ALA A 167 -8.95 0.04 -13.46
C ALA A 167 -10.16 -0.69 -14.11
N PHE A 168 -11.23 -0.92 -13.34
CA PHE A 168 -12.46 -1.55 -13.83
C PHE A 168 -13.46 -0.52 -14.35
N ARG A 169 -13.53 -0.32 -15.66
CA ARG A 169 -14.60 0.50 -16.25
C ARG A 169 -15.55 -0.33 -17.12
N ILE A 170 -16.83 0.04 -17.09
CA ILE A 170 -17.87 -0.47 -18.00
C ILE A 170 -17.38 -0.27 -19.44
N GLY A 171 -17.22 -1.38 -20.18
CA GLY A 171 -16.66 -1.40 -21.54
C GLY A 171 -15.31 -2.10 -21.68
N GLN A 172 -14.66 -2.47 -20.56
CA GLN A 172 -13.50 -3.37 -20.59
C GLN A 172 -13.93 -4.82 -20.83
N THR A 173 -13.32 -5.48 -21.82
CA THR A 173 -13.68 -6.85 -22.24
C THR A 173 -12.80 -7.93 -21.61
N HIS A 174 -11.83 -7.55 -20.78
CA HIS A 174 -10.84 -8.45 -20.20
C HIS A 174 -11.03 -8.53 -18.68
N ASN A 175 -10.94 -9.75 -18.13
CA ASN A 175 -10.91 -9.96 -16.69
C ASN A 175 -9.67 -9.24 -16.12
N VAL A 176 -9.86 -8.51 -15.02
CA VAL A 176 -8.76 -7.87 -14.30
C VAL A 176 -8.49 -8.66 -13.02
N GLN A 177 -7.24 -9.07 -12.82
CA GLN A 177 -6.81 -9.77 -11.62
C GLN A 177 -6.34 -8.76 -10.57
N VAL A 178 -6.89 -8.86 -9.36
CA VAL A 178 -6.56 -7.96 -8.25
C VAL A 178 -5.74 -8.70 -7.21
N HIS A 179 -4.54 -8.22 -6.95
CA HIS A 179 -3.56 -8.79 -6.03
C HIS A 179 -3.38 -7.85 -4.85
N LYS A 180 -3.64 -8.32 -3.63
CA LYS A 180 -3.54 -7.51 -2.40
C LYS A 180 -2.43 -8.06 -1.52
N PHE A 181 -1.37 -7.28 -1.33
CA PHE A 181 -0.20 -7.76 -0.60
C PHE A 181 -0.38 -7.52 0.90
N VAL A 182 -0.08 -8.55 1.68
CA VAL A 182 -0.16 -8.58 3.13
C VAL A 182 1.10 -9.25 3.66
N CYS A 183 1.81 -8.59 4.57
CA CYS A 183 2.95 -9.18 5.25
C CYS A 183 2.48 -10.11 6.38
N GLY A 184 2.62 -11.43 6.18
CA GLY A 184 2.21 -12.46 7.14
C GLY A 184 2.88 -12.31 8.50
N GLY A 185 2.16 -12.65 9.58
CA GLY A 185 2.66 -12.54 10.95
C GLY A 185 2.86 -11.11 11.48
N THR A 186 2.48 -10.08 10.71
CA THR A 186 2.60 -8.67 11.10
C THR A 186 1.24 -8.04 11.42
N LEU A 187 1.22 -6.74 11.74
CA LEU A 187 -0.02 -5.98 11.87
C LEU A 187 -0.89 -6.04 10.60
N GLU A 188 -0.29 -6.18 9.41
CA GLU A 188 -1.07 -6.15 8.17
C GLU A 188 -2.03 -7.34 8.10
N GLU A 189 -1.55 -8.54 8.44
CA GLU A 189 -2.37 -9.76 8.51
C GLU A 189 -3.48 -9.63 9.54
N LYS A 190 -3.14 -9.15 10.75
CA LYS A 190 -4.14 -8.94 11.83
C LYS A 190 -5.21 -7.93 11.43
N ILE A 191 -4.83 -6.84 10.78
CA ILE A 191 -5.79 -5.83 10.32
C ILE A 191 -6.65 -6.40 9.18
N ASP A 192 -6.06 -7.16 8.25
CA ASP A 192 -6.80 -7.81 7.16
C ASP A 192 -7.85 -8.79 7.72
N GLU A 193 -7.45 -9.67 8.66
CA GLU A 193 -8.36 -10.56 9.39
C GLU A 193 -9.48 -9.79 10.10
N MET A 194 -9.14 -8.68 10.77
CA MET A 194 -10.14 -7.84 11.43
C MET A 194 -11.11 -7.22 10.43
N ILE A 195 -10.65 -6.77 9.27
CA ILE A 195 -11.48 -6.15 8.23
C ILE A 195 -12.42 -7.20 7.60
N GLU A 196 -11.90 -8.38 7.26
CA GLU A 196 -12.71 -9.46 6.68
C GLU A 196 -13.68 -10.07 7.72
N GLY A 197 -13.24 -10.25 8.97
CA GLY A 197 -14.11 -10.69 10.06
C GLY A 197 -15.18 -9.65 10.41
N LYS A 198 -14.84 -8.36 10.36
CA LYS A 198 -15.78 -7.26 10.53
C LYS A 198 -16.70 -7.07 9.33
N ARG A 199 -16.36 -7.44 8.10
CA ARG A 199 -17.30 -7.34 6.96
C ARG A 199 -18.63 -8.08 7.20
N ALA A 200 -18.63 -9.12 8.05
CA ALA A 200 -19.87 -9.78 8.49
C ALA A 200 -20.71 -8.96 9.51
N LEU A 201 -20.12 -7.99 10.22
CA LEU A 201 -20.73 -7.25 11.34
C LEU A 201 -20.68 -5.71 11.20
N ALA A 202 -19.92 -5.14 10.27
CA ALA A 202 -19.35 -3.78 10.40
C ALA A 202 -19.62 -2.86 9.22
N ALA A 203 -20.87 -2.79 8.76
CA ALA A 203 -21.31 -1.62 7.98
C ALA A 203 -21.12 -0.29 8.76
N GLN A 204 -21.04 -0.33 10.09
CA GLN A 204 -20.93 0.87 10.94
C GLN A 204 -19.50 1.40 11.18
N VAL A 205 -18.45 0.58 11.02
CA VAL A 205 -17.05 1.01 11.28
C VAL A 205 -16.38 1.56 10.01
N LEU A 206 -16.83 1.11 8.83
CA LEU A 206 -16.21 1.39 7.53
C LEU A 206 -16.30 2.86 7.08
N GLY A 207 -17.17 3.67 7.69
CA GLY A 207 -17.30 5.10 7.38
C GLY A 207 -16.21 6.00 7.98
N ALA A 208 -15.48 5.54 9.00
CA ALA A 208 -14.54 6.37 9.76
C ALA A 208 -13.09 6.38 9.23
N GLY A 209 -12.82 5.68 8.12
CA GLY A 209 -11.45 5.53 7.60
C GLY A 209 -10.54 4.79 8.58
N GLU A 210 -9.30 5.25 8.75
CA GLU A 210 -8.33 4.64 9.69
C GLU A 210 -8.57 5.06 11.16
N ALA A 211 -9.58 5.90 11.44
CA ALA A 211 -9.80 6.45 12.79
C ALA A 211 -10.09 5.38 13.85
N TRP A 212 -10.68 4.24 13.48
CA TRP A 212 -10.94 3.17 14.44
C TRP A 212 -9.66 2.58 15.04
N LEU A 213 -8.53 2.64 14.33
CA LEU A 213 -7.24 2.18 14.84
C LEU A 213 -6.71 3.10 15.94
N THR A 214 -7.02 4.40 15.87
CA THR A 214 -6.60 5.36 16.90
C THR A 214 -7.43 5.26 18.18
N GLU A 215 -8.60 4.64 18.12
CA GLU A 215 -9.48 4.43 19.27
C GLU A 215 -9.23 3.08 19.99
N LEU A 216 -8.34 2.22 19.47
CA LEU A 216 -7.93 1.00 20.18
C LEU A 216 -7.20 1.36 21.48
N SER A 217 -7.43 0.59 22.55
CA SER A 217 -6.69 0.73 23.81
C SER A 217 -5.21 0.39 23.63
N THR A 218 -4.36 0.82 24.56
CA THR A 218 -2.92 0.55 24.52
C THR A 218 -2.62 -0.96 24.51
N ASP A 219 -3.40 -1.77 25.22
CA ASP A 219 -3.26 -3.23 25.20
C ASP A 219 -3.70 -3.83 23.86
N GLN A 220 -4.82 -3.37 23.31
CA GLN A 220 -5.25 -3.79 21.97
C GLN A 220 -4.21 -3.42 20.90
N LEU A 221 -3.59 -2.24 21.02
CA LEU A 221 -2.51 -1.82 20.13
C LEU A 221 -1.27 -2.71 20.29
N ARG A 222 -0.90 -3.08 21.53
CA ARG A 222 0.21 -3.99 21.81
C ARG A 222 -0.02 -5.35 21.16
N ASP A 223 -1.21 -5.90 21.31
CA ASP A 223 -1.59 -7.18 20.68
C ASP A 223 -1.58 -7.06 19.16
N LEU A 224 -2.04 -5.93 18.62
CA LEU A 224 -2.06 -5.69 17.17
C LEU A 224 -0.67 -5.67 16.55
N VAL A 225 0.31 -5.03 17.20
CA VAL A 225 1.66 -4.84 16.64
C VAL A 225 2.65 -5.96 17.02
N ALA A 226 2.28 -6.86 17.92
CA ALA A 226 3.08 -8.03 18.25
C ALA A 226 3.25 -8.93 17.01
N LEU A 227 4.48 -9.37 16.73
CA LEU A 227 4.72 -10.34 15.66
C LEU A 227 4.21 -11.73 16.08
N ARG A 228 3.56 -12.45 15.17
CA ARG A 228 3.23 -13.88 15.40
C ARG A 228 4.51 -14.70 15.22
N ARG A 229 4.79 -15.58 16.18
CA ARG A 229 6.02 -16.39 16.20
C ARG A 229 6.01 -17.55 15.20
N ASP A 230 4.89 -17.78 14.51
CA ASP A 230 4.69 -18.93 13.64
C ASP A 230 4.86 -18.61 12.14
N ALA A 231 5.38 -17.43 11.79
CA ALA A 231 5.61 -17.01 10.40
C ALA A 231 6.97 -17.47 9.83
N GLU A 232 7.50 -18.59 10.33
CA GLU A 232 8.57 -19.37 9.69
C GLU A 232 7.90 -20.59 9.04
N GLY A 233 7.53 -20.45 7.77
CA GLY A 233 7.00 -21.52 6.92
C GLY A 233 7.41 -21.30 5.48
#